data_AF-A0A9D6QHF3-F1
#
_entry.id   AF-A0A9D6QHF3-F1
#
_cell.length_a   1.000
_cell.length_b   1.000
_cell.length_c   1.000
_cell.angle_alpha   90.00
_cell.angle_beta   90.00
_cell.angle_gamma   90.00
#
_symmetry.space_group_name_H-M   'P 1'
#
loop_
_entity.id
_entity.type
_entity.pdbx_description
1 polymer ?
#
loop_
_entity_poly.entity_id
_entity_poly.type
_entity_poly.pdbx_seq_one_letter_code
_entity_poly.pdbx_strand_id
1 'polypeptide(L)'
;IRRPRVEPAADPVAHLQRPAPEPRQAQASPIVELIEQSGLMFDEVFSPSSLERIAQRSRSGSQARRRAVRDAAAESARRLGDYLARDPHANQEAMQFLRSEGARIAELLGRGRAAMGAEATRAFLILDAALG
;
A
#
# COMPACT_ATOMS: atom_id res chain seq x y z
N ILE A 1 -50.96 -2.65 52.37
CA ILE A 1 -50.19 -1.59 51.65
C ILE A 1 -48.80 -2.17 51.34
N ARG A 2 -48.56 -2.62 50.09
CA ARG A 2 -47.28 -3.23 49.65
C ARG A 2 -46.34 -2.13 49.16
N ARG A 3 -45.11 -2.07 49.67
CA ARG A 3 -44.05 -1.16 49.19
C ARG A 3 -43.54 -1.62 47.82
N PRO A 4 -43.29 -0.72 46.85
CA PRO A 4 -42.63 -1.10 45.60
C PRO A 4 -41.14 -1.35 45.82
N ARG A 5 -40.65 -2.40 45.17
CA ARG A 5 -39.25 -2.83 45.06
C ARG A 5 -38.50 -1.82 44.18
N VAL A 6 -37.44 -1.23 44.71
CA VAL A 6 -36.50 -0.40 43.95
C VAL A 6 -35.65 -1.34 43.09
N GLU A 7 -35.75 -1.23 41.77
CA GLU A 7 -34.80 -1.85 40.84
C GLU A 7 -33.47 -1.06 40.91
N PRO A 8 -32.31 -1.72 41.05
CA PRO A 8 -31.04 -1.02 40.94
C PRO A 8 -30.85 -0.62 39.48
N ALA A 9 -30.71 0.69 39.25
CA ALA A 9 -30.40 1.28 37.96
C ALA A 9 -29.21 0.59 37.32
N ALA A 10 -29.38 0.19 36.05
CA ALA A 10 -28.31 -0.32 35.21
C ALA A 10 -27.12 0.65 35.26
N ASP A 11 -25.97 0.11 35.66
CA ASP A 11 -24.75 0.87 35.89
C ASP A 11 -24.28 1.59 34.60
N PRO A 12 -24.38 2.93 34.52
CA PRO A 12 -24.10 3.68 33.31
C PRO A 12 -22.60 3.82 33.01
N VAL A 13 -21.72 3.11 33.73
CA VAL A 13 -20.28 3.09 33.46
C VAL A 13 -19.80 1.79 32.81
N ALA A 14 -20.66 0.76 32.68
CA ALA A 14 -20.27 -0.52 32.07
C ALA A 14 -19.85 -0.41 30.60
N HIS A 15 -20.32 0.61 29.86
CA HIS A 15 -19.92 0.84 28.47
C HIS A 15 -18.58 1.60 28.32
N LEU A 16 -18.06 2.20 29.39
CA LEU A 16 -16.76 2.87 29.41
C LEU A 16 -15.60 1.89 29.65
N GLN A 17 -15.91 0.66 30.07
CA GLN A 17 -14.96 -0.45 30.16
C GLN A 17 -14.85 -1.25 28.86
N ARG A 18 -15.22 -0.68 27.70
CA ARG A 18 -14.74 -1.23 26.44
C ARG A 18 -13.23 -1.06 26.44
N PRO A 19 -12.43 -2.14 26.44
CA PRO A 19 -11.00 -2.00 26.20
C PRO A 19 -10.85 -1.22 24.89
N ALA A 20 -9.98 -0.20 24.90
CA ALA A 20 -9.58 0.47 23.68
C ALA A 20 -9.22 -0.63 22.65
N PRO A 21 -9.63 -0.50 21.38
CA PRO A 21 -9.20 -1.46 20.37
C PRO A 21 -7.68 -1.54 20.47
N GLU A 22 -7.15 -2.75 20.67
CA GLU A 22 -5.72 -3.01 20.67
C GLU A 22 -5.11 -2.23 19.50
N PRO A 23 -3.91 -1.64 19.65
CA PRO A 23 -3.22 -1.06 18.51
C PRO A 23 -3.12 -2.21 17.50
N ARG A 24 -3.94 -2.16 16.44
CA ARG A 24 -3.86 -3.11 15.34
C ARG A 24 -2.38 -3.15 15.02
N GLN A 25 -1.70 -4.27 15.29
CA GLN A 25 -0.40 -4.55 14.70
C GLN A 25 -0.55 -4.07 13.27
N ALA A 26 0.24 -3.08 12.85
CA ALA A 26 0.06 -2.46 11.55
C ALA A 26 0.18 -3.59 10.53
N GLN A 27 -0.96 -4.14 10.11
CA GLN A 27 -1.01 -5.25 9.18
C GLN A 27 -0.38 -4.66 7.93
N ALA A 28 0.74 -5.25 7.52
CA ALA A 28 1.40 -4.84 6.31
C ALA A 28 0.34 -4.85 5.21
N SER A 29 0.34 -3.80 4.38
CA SER A 29 -0.62 -3.76 3.28
C SER A 29 -0.51 -5.06 2.48
N PRO A 30 -1.61 -5.74 2.12
CA PRO A 30 -1.54 -7.03 1.41
C PRO A 30 -0.66 -6.98 0.15
N ILE A 31 -0.60 -5.82 -0.50
CA ILE A 31 0.27 -5.62 -1.67
C ILE A 31 1.76 -5.57 -1.31
N VAL A 32 2.12 -5.09 -0.12
CA VAL A 32 3.50 -5.10 0.38
C VAL A 32 3.91 -6.54 0.67
N GLU A 33 3.06 -7.32 1.35
CA GLU A 33 3.32 -8.74 1.62
C GLU A 33 3.56 -9.52 0.31
N LEU A 34 2.72 -9.28 -0.70
CA LEU A 34 2.89 -9.87 -2.03
C LEU A 34 4.23 -9.48 -2.69
N ILE A 35 4.64 -8.22 -2.58
CA ILE A 35 5.94 -7.78 -3.11
C ILE A 35 7.08 -8.48 -2.35
N GLU A 36 6.97 -8.65 -1.03
CA GLU A 36 7.97 -9.32 -0.21
C GLU A 36 8.06 -10.82 -0.50
N GLN A 37 6.95 -11.47 -0.86
CA GLN A 37 6.94 -12.87 -1.32
C GLN A 37 7.77 -13.10 -2.60
N SER A 38 8.02 -12.06 -3.39
CA SER A 38 8.96 -12.12 -4.52
C SER A 38 10.45 -12.12 -4.11
N GLY A 39 10.73 -12.07 -2.80
CA GLY A 39 12.07 -12.00 -2.23
C GLY A 39 12.66 -10.58 -2.20
N LEU A 40 11.82 -9.56 -2.33
CA LEU A 40 12.23 -8.16 -2.24
C LEU A 40 12.08 -7.66 -0.80
N MET A 41 13.04 -6.86 -0.35
CA MET A 41 12.88 -6.07 0.87
C MET A 41 12.20 -4.76 0.50
N PHE A 42 10.90 -4.64 0.76
CA PHE A 42 10.08 -3.55 0.24
C PHE A 42 10.67 -2.18 0.57
N ASP A 43 11.17 -1.99 1.79
CA ASP A 43 11.75 -0.73 2.24
C ASP A 43 13.03 -0.32 1.53
N GLU A 44 13.78 -1.27 1.00
CA GLU A 44 15.06 -1.04 0.33
C GLU A 44 14.94 -0.85 -1.19
N VAL A 45 13.76 -1.10 -1.78
CA VAL A 45 13.54 -1.01 -3.23
C VAL A 45 13.86 0.39 -3.77
N PHE A 46 13.56 1.45 -3.01
CA PHE A 46 13.79 2.82 -3.43
C PHE A 46 14.53 3.62 -2.38
N SER A 47 15.68 4.19 -2.77
CA SER A 47 16.32 5.25 -1.99
C SER A 47 15.49 6.55 -2.04
N PRO A 48 15.59 7.44 -1.03
CA PRO A 48 14.92 8.75 -1.07
C PRO A 48 15.26 9.56 -2.32
N SER A 49 16.53 9.58 -2.72
CA SER A 49 16.98 10.28 -3.94
C SER A 49 16.39 9.70 -5.22
N SER A 50 16.17 8.39 -5.26
CA SER A 50 15.50 7.72 -6.38
C SER A 50 14.02 8.13 -6.46
N LEU A 51 13.34 8.18 -5.31
CA LEU A 51 11.94 8.62 -5.24
C LEU A 51 11.79 10.06 -5.74
N GLU A 52 12.69 10.98 -5.37
CA GLU A 52 12.66 12.35 -5.88
C GLU A 52 12.77 12.42 -7.40
N ARG A 53 13.71 11.66 -8.00
CA ARG A 53 13.85 11.59 -9.47
C ARG A 53 12.62 10.99 -10.12
N ILE A 54 12.08 9.90 -9.57
CA ILE A 54 10.86 9.28 -10.08
C ILE A 54 9.68 10.26 -10.01
N ALA A 55 9.54 11.02 -8.91
CA ALA A 55 8.49 12.03 -8.76
C ALA A 55 8.60 13.15 -9.81
N GLN A 56 9.82 13.59 -10.13
CA GLN A 56 10.06 14.57 -11.19
C GLN A 56 9.65 14.00 -12.56
N ARG A 57 10.12 12.79 -12.89
CA ARG A 57 9.85 12.14 -14.19
C ARG A 57 8.39 11.73 -14.36
N SER A 58 7.68 11.46 -13.27
CA SER A 58 6.27 11.07 -13.30
C SER A 58 5.35 12.15 -13.87
N ARG A 59 5.73 13.43 -13.76
CA ARG A 59 4.99 14.56 -14.34
C ARG A 59 5.02 14.57 -15.86
N SER A 60 6.02 13.91 -16.46
CA SER A 60 6.16 13.77 -17.91
C SER A 60 5.36 12.60 -18.48
N GLY A 61 4.66 11.82 -17.64
CA GLY A 61 3.78 10.74 -18.06
C GLY A 61 4.25 9.33 -17.71
N SER A 62 3.42 8.33 -18.02
CA SER A 62 3.59 6.95 -17.55
C SER A 62 4.86 6.27 -18.07
N GLN A 63 5.24 6.47 -19.33
CA GLN A 63 6.48 5.89 -19.86
C GLN A 63 7.73 6.49 -19.18
N ALA A 64 7.75 7.80 -18.95
CA ALA A 64 8.86 8.46 -18.27
C ALA A 64 9.00 8.01 -16.81
N ARG A 65 7.87 7.80 -16.11
CA ARG A 65 7.81 7.20 -14.77
C ARG A 65 8.38 5.78 -14.77
N ARG A 66 7.85 4.88 -15.62
CA ARG A 66 8.29 3.47 -15.69
C ARG A 66 9.78 3.38 -15.99
N ARG A 67 10.29 4.21 -16.92
CA ARG A 67 11.72 4.29 -17.19
C ARG A 67 12.51 4.72 -15.96
N ALA A 68 12.10 5.78 -15.27
CA ALA A 68 12.77 6.23 -14.05
C ALA A 68 12.76 5.19 -12.93
N VAL A 69 11.68 4.40 -12.79
CA VAL A 69 11.61 3.29 -11.84
C VAL A 69 12.59 2.19 -12.24
N ARG A 70 12.64 1.78 -13.52
CA ARG A 70 13.60 0.78 -14.00
C ARG A 70 15.05 1.24 -13.85
N ASP A 71 15.33 2.53 -14.09
CA ASP A 71 16.67 3.08 -13.88
C ASP A 71 17.07 3.04 -12.39
N ALA A 72 16.11 3.18 -11.47
CA ALA A 72 16.35 3.18 -10.02
C ALA A 72 16.34 1.78 -9.38
N ALA A 73 15.54 0.85 -9.90
CA ALA A 73 15.23 -0.43 -9.28
C ALA A 73 15.07 -1.56 -10.33
N ALA A 74 15.98 -1.61 -11.31
CA ALA A 74 15.92 -2.55 -12.44
C ALA A 74 15.76 -4.01 -11.99
N GLU A 75 16.60 -4.43 -11.04
CA GLU A 75 16.62 -5.80 -10.56
C GLU A 75 15.34 -6.13 -9.78
N SER A 76 14.87 -5.23 -8.93
CA SER A 76 13.62 -5.41 -8.19
C SER A 76 12.42 -5.52 -9.13
N ALA A 77 12.34 -4.66 -10.15
CA ALA A 77 11.26 -4.70 -11.13
C ALA A 77 11.27 -6.01 -11.94
N ARG A 78 12.46 -6.51 -12.31
CA ARG A 78 12.62 -7.78 -13.01
C ARG A 78 12.17 -8.96 -12.14
N ARG A 79 12.68 -9.05 -10.90
CA ARG A 79 12.33 -10.15 -9.97
C ARG A 79 10.84 -10.19 -9.68
N LEU A 80 10.23 -9.03 -9.45
CA LEU A 80 8.79 -8.93 -9.24
C LEU A 80 8.03 -9.37 -10.50
N GLY A 81 8.45 -8.93 -11.69
CA GLY A 81 7.86 -9.38 -12.96
C GLY A 81 7.97 -10.89 -13.16
N ASP A 82 9.13 -11.48 -12.90
CA ASP A 82 9.35 -12.93 -13.00
C ASP A 82 8.50 -13.72 -11.98
N TYR A 83 8.35 -13.19 -10.76
CA TYR A 83 7.48 -13.79 -9.74
C TYR A 83 6.01 -13.76 -10.17
N LEU A 84 5.51 -12.60 -10.59
CA LEU A 84 4.13 -12.45 -11.07
C LEU A 84 3.84 -13.29 -12.32
N ALA A 85 4.84 -13.49 -13.19
CA ALA A 85 4.69 -14.38 -14.34
C ALA A 85 4.55 -15.86 -13.97
N ARG A 86 5.12 -16.27 -12.82
CA ARG A 86 5.09 -17.66 -12.32
C ARG A 86 3.93 -17.96 -11.39
N ASP A 87 3.39 -16.93 -10.73
CA ASP A 87 2.29 -17.04 -9.77
C ASP A 87 1.04 -16.28 -10.29
N PRO A 88 0.07 -16.99 -10.89
CA PRO A 88 -1.16 -16.38 -11.39
C PRO A 88 -2.00 -15.69 -10.32
N HIS A 89 -1.94 -16.17 -9.07
CA HIS A 89 -2.71 -15.58 -7.97
C HIS A 89 -2.11 -14.22 -7.59
N ALA A 90 -0.79 -14.17 -7.39
CA ALA A 90 -0.09 -12.91 -7.14
C ALA A 90 -0.28 -11.91 -8.29
N ASN A 91 -0.25 -12.36 -9.55
CA ASN A 91 -0.55 -11.49 -10.68
C ASN A 91 -1.98 -10.92 -10.65
N GLN A 92 -2.99 -11.72 -10.26
CA GLN A 92 -4.36 -11.25 -10.13
C GLN A 92 -4.51 -10.19 -9.03
N GLU A 93 -3.88 -10.39 -7.89
CA GLU A 93 -3.86 -9.44 -6.78
C GLU A 93 -3.16 -8.12 -7.17
N ALA A 94 -1.99 -8.20 -7.79
CA ALA A 94 -1.28 -7.05 -8.33
C ALA A 94 -2.14 -6.25 -9.32
N MET A 95 -2.78 -6.94 -10.26
CA MET A 95 -3.69 -6.32 -11.24
C MET A 95 -4.92 -5.72 -10.57
N GLN A 96 -5.45 -6.33 -9.50
CA GLN A 96 -6.56 -5.78 -8.74
C GLN A 96 -6.17 -4.49 -8.04
N PHE A 97 -5.01 -4.45 -7.39
CA PHE A 97 -4.45 -3.23 -6.78
C PHE A 97 -4.26 -2.11 -7.81
N LEU A 98 -3.69 -2.41 -8.98
CA LEU A 98 -3.50 -1.42 -10.05
C LEU A 98 -4.84 -0.85 -10.56
N ARG A 99 -5.91 -1.66 -10.59
CA ARG A 99 -7.25 -1.21 -10.97
C ARG A 99 -7.92 -0.37 -9.89
N SER A 100 -7.79 -0.74 -8.60
CA SER A 100 -8.47 -0.04 -7.50
C SER A 100 -7.77 1.26 -7.11
N GLU A 101 -6.44 1.24 -7.01
CA GLU A 101 -5.66 2.36 -6.50
C GLU A 101 -4.75 2.99 -7.56
N GLY A 102 -4.26 2.19 -8.51
CA GLY A 102 -3.23 2.62 -9.45
C GLY A 102 -3.60 3.84 -10.29
N ALA A 103 -4.86 3.94 -10.74
CA ALA A 103 -5.32 5.11 -11.50
C ALA A 103 -5.24 6.41 -10.68
N ARG A 104 -5.69 6.37 -9.43
CA ARG A 104 -5.64 7.52 -8.51
C ARG A 104 -4.19 7.91 -8.19
N ILE A 105 -3.33 6.93 -7.92
CA ILE A 105 -1.92 7.17 -7.62
C ILE A 105 -1.20 7.76 -8.84
N ALA A 106 -1.45 7.23 -10.04
CA ALA A 106 -0.90 7.74 -11.29
C ALA A 106 -1.30 9.20 -11.54
N GLU A 107 -2.57 9.56 -11.28
CA GLU A 107 -3.06 10.94 -11.38
C GLU A 107 -2.35 11.87 -10.39
N LEU A 108 -2.22 11.46 -9.13
CA LEU A 108 -1.51 12.23 -8.10
C LEU A 108 -0.02 12.43 -8.45
N LEU A 109 0.63 11.38 -8.98
CA LEU A 109 2.01 11.44 -9.44
C LEU A 109 2.17 12.41 -10.61
N GLY A 110 1.27 12.36 -11.59
CA GLY A 110 1.26 13.29 -12.73
C GLY A 110 1.11 14.75 -12.30
N ARG A 111 0.34 15.00 -11.23
CA ARG A 111 0.15 16.34 -10.64
C ARG A 111 1.21 16.74 -9.61
N GLY A 112 2.18 15.87 -9.30
CA GLY A 112 3.19 16.12 -8.26
C GLY A 112 2.62 16.21 -6.84
N ARG A 113 1.47 15.58 -6.57
CA ARG A 113 0.77 15.59 -5.28
C ARG A 113 0.82 14.24 -4.55
N ALA A 114 1.45 13.23 -5.13
CA ALA A 114 1.57 11.92 -4.50
C ALA A 114 2.54 11.95 -3.31
N ALA A 115 2.18 11.26 -2.23
CA ALA A 115 3.06 11.04 -1.09
C ALA A 115 4.06 9.92 -1.45
N MET A 116 5.24 10.29 -1.91
CA MET A 116 6.25 9.34 -2.43
C MET A 116 6.72 8.29 -1.43
N GLY A 117 6.68 8.60 -0.12
CA GLY A 117 7.04 7.66 0.94
C GLY A 117 5.92 6.70 1.34
N ALA A 118 4.68 6.91 0.87
CA ALA A 118 3.56 6.05 1.22
C ALA A 118 3.70 4.68 0.55
N GLU A 119 3.42 3.61 1.30
CA GLU A 119 3.51 2.21 0.83
C GLU A 119 2.77 2.00 -0.49
N ALA A 120 1.51 2.44 -0.58
CA ALA A 120 0.72 2.31 -1.80
C ALA A 120 1.38 2.98 -3.01
N THR A 121 2.03 4.15 -2.82
CA THR A 121 2.73 4.83 -3.92
C THR A 121 3.97 4.05 -4.36
N ARG A 122 4.76 3.56 -3.41
CA ARG A 122 5.97 2.77 -3.69
C ARG A 122 5.62 1.42 -4.35
N ALA A 123 4.58 0.74 -3.85
CA ALA A 123 4.04 -0.49 -4.42
C ALA A 123 3.54 -0.26 -5.86
N PHE A 124 2.77 0.81 -6.08
CA PHE A 124 2.33 1.19 -7.43
C PHE A 124 3.52 1.39 -8.38
N LEU A 125 4.56 2.11 -7.95
CA LEU A 125 5.72 2.40 -8.81
C LEU A 125 6.40 1.12 -9.29
N ILE A 126 6.68 0.18 -8.39
CA ILE A 126 7.38 -1.06 -8.74
C ILE A 126 6.49 -2.00 -9.57
N LEU A 127 5.18 -2.08 -9.26
CA LEU A 127 4.22 -2.89 -10.01
C LEU A 127 3.97 -2.35 -11.42
N ASP A 128 3.77 -1.03 -11.57
CA ASP A 128 3.61 -0.37 -12.88
C ASP A 128 4.83 -0.61 -13.77
N ALA A 129 6.04 -0.61 -13.19
CA ALA A 129 7.27 -0.88 -13.93
C ALA A 129 7.50 -2.36 -14.26
N ALA A 130 7.06 -3.28 -13.40
CA ALA A 130 7.18 -4.72 -13.60
C ALA A 130 6.19 -5.25 -14.65
N LEU A 131 4.95 -4.72 -14.67
CA LEU A 131 3.86 -5.23 -15.50
C LEU A 131 3.64 -4.45 -16.82
N GLY A 132 4.17 -3.23 -16.96
CA GLY A 132 3.85 -2.34 -18.09
C GLY A 132 4.98 -2.09 -19.07
#